data_AF-A0A9D5ZP68-F1
#
_entry.id   AF-A0A9D5ZP68-F1
#
_cell.length_a   1.000
_cell.length_b   1.000
_cell.length_c   1.000
_cell.angle_alpha   90.00
_cell.angle_beta   90.00
_cell.angle_gamma   90.00
#
_symmetry.space_group_name_H-M   'P 1'
#
loop_
_entity.id
_entity.type
_entity.pdbx_description
1 polymer ?
#
loop_
_entity_poly.entity_id
_entity_poly.type
_entity_poly.pdbx_seq_one_letter_code
_entity_poly.pdbx_strand_id
1 'polypeptide(L)'
;MINDRFYTKAMAKIYTDQGHFEKAAEIYRYLLEKNPEDEEFALSLAEVEKKMVEQEKINQNDLPKLFEKWIEVLFKYSSIKKIEKLKDYLAKF
;
A
#
# COMPACT_ATOMS: atom_id res chain seq x y z
N MET A 1 -3.99 -4.09 34.81
CA MET A 1 -4.40 -5.32 34.11
C MET A 1 -3.32 -5.63 33.09
N ILE A 2 -2.66 -6.78 33.21
CA ILE A 2 -1.72 -7.26 32.20
C ILE A 2 -2.59 -7.62 31.00
N ASN A 3 -2.52 -6.82 29.94
CA ASN A 3 -3.24 -7.10 28.70
C ASN A 3 -2.53 -8.29 28.05
N ASP A 4 -2.95 -9.51 28.39
CA ASP A 4 -2.40 -10.74 27.86
C ASP A 4 -2.81 -10.80 26.38
N ARG A 5 -1.99 -10.20 25.51
CA ARG A 5 -2.27 -10.13 24.07
C ARG A 5 -2.27 -11.55 23.54
N PHE A 6 -3.45 -12.09 23.30
CA PHE A 6 -3.60 -13.41 22.70
C PHE A 6 -3.41 -13.31 21.20
N TYR A 7 -2.19 -13.60 20.76
CA TYR A 7 -1.85 -13.66 19.35
C TYR A 7 -1.77 -15.09 18.86
N THR A 8 -2.23 -15.31 17.62
CA THR A 8 -2.21 -16.62 16.98
C THR A 8 -1.60 -16.52 15.59
N LYS A 9 -1.02 -17.63 15.13
CA LYS A 9 -0.50 -17.76 13.76
C LYS A 9 -1.54 -17.42 12.70
N ALA A 10 -2.79 -17.83 12.91
CA ALA A 10 -3.90 -17.53 12.00
C ALA A 10 -4.16 -16.03 11.89
N MET A 11 -4.12 -15.29 13.00
CA MET A 11 -4.23 -13.82 12.98
C MET A 11 -3.08 -13.19 12.20
N ALA A 12 -1.84 -13.65 12.44
CA ALA A 12 -0.67 -13.17 11.72
C ALA A 12 -0.85 -13.32 10.20
N LYS A 13 -1.27 -14.52 9.77
CA LYS A 13 -1.53 -14.84 8.37
C LYS A 13 -2.63 -13.97 7.76
N ILE A 14 -3.74 -13.78 8.48
CA ILE A 14 -4.83 -12.90 8.01
C ILE A 14 -4.32 -11.47 7.80
N TYR A 15 -3.50 -10.94 8.72
CA TYR A 15 -2.91 -9.61 8.55
C TYR A 15 -1.94 -9.56 7.36
N THR A 16 -1.15 -10.62 7.13
CA THR A 16 -0.30 -10.73 5.94
C THR A 16 -1.12 -10.71 4.65
N ASP A 17 -2.20 -11.49 4.59
CA ASP A 17 -3.09 -11.59 3.42
C ASP A 17 -3.82 -10.27 3.14
N GLN A 18 -4.12 -9.49 4.19
CA GLN A 18 -4.70 -8.14 4.09
C GLN A 18 -3.67 -7.05 3.72
N GLY A 19 -2.38 -7.38 3.64
CA GLY A 19 -1.31 -6.43 3.38
C GLY A 19 -0.94 -5.55 4.58
N HIS A 20 -1.41 -5.89 5.77
CA HIS A 20 -1.05 -5.23 7.03
C HIS A 20 0.24 -5.83 7.60
N PHE A 21 1.34 -5.67 6.87
CA PHE A 21 2.62 -6.34 7.17
C PHE A 21 3.21 -5.98 8.53
N GLU A 22 3.10 -4.72 8.99
CA GLU A 22 3.58 -4.31 10.32
C GLU A 22 2.90 -5.08 11.46
N LYS A 23 1.57 -5.22 11.40
CA LYS A 23 0.79 -5.97 12.41
C LYS A 23 1.09 -7.46 12.37
N ALA A 24 1.24 -8.02 11.17
CA ALA A 24 1.64 -9.42 11.02
C ALA A 24 3.03 -9.67 11.63
N ALA A 25 4.00 -8.77 11.38
CA ALA A 25 5.35 -8.87 11.95
C ALA A 25 5.34 -8.75 13.48
N GLU A 26 4.54 -7.85 14.05
CA GLU A 26 4.36 -7.73 15.51
C GLU A 26 3.90 -9.06 16.12
N ILE A 27 2.89 -9.69 15.50
CA ILE A 27 2.35 -10.97 15.95
C ILE A 27 3.40 -12.08 15.85
N TYR A 28 4.09 -12.20 14.71
CA TYR A 28 5.12 -13.23 14.54
C TYR A 28 6.29 -13.06 15.52
N ARG A 29 6.70 -11.82 15.83
CA ARG A 29 7.72 -11.55 16.85
C ARG A 29 7.25 -12.00 18.24
N TYR A 30 6.02 -11.69 18.62
CA TYR A 30 5.46 -12.16 19.90
C TYR A 30 5.39 -13.69 19.98
N LEU A 31 4.97 -14.36 18.91
CA LEU A 31 4.91 -15.83 18.86
C LEU A 31 6.31 -16.46 18.95
N LEU A 32 7.29 -15.86 18.29
CA LEU A 32 8.68 -16.31 18.33
C LEU A 32 9.33 -16.06 19.71
N GLU A 33 9.00 -14.97 20.41
CA GLU A 33 9.44 -14.74 21.80
C GLU A 33 8.93 -15.82 22.75
N LYS A 34 7.73 -16.36 22.51
CA LYS A 34 7.14 -17.44 23.31
C LYS A 34 7.69 -18.81 22.92
N ASN A 35 7.93 -19.04 21.63
CA ASN A 35 8.41 -20.29 21.07
C ASN A 35 9.62 -20.03 20.14
N PRO A 36 10.84 -19.81 20.68
CA PRO A 36 12.00 -19.43 19.87
C PRO A 36 12.49 -20.51 18.89
N GLU A 37 12.15 -21.77 19.15
CA GLU A 37 12.57 -22.92 18.33
C GLU A 37 11.67 -23.16 17.12
N ASP A 38 10.57 -22.40 17.00
CA ASP A 38 9.64 -22.54 15.89
C ASP A 38 10.18 -21.81 14.65
N GLU A 39 10.91 -22.56 13.81
CA GLU A 39 11.44 -22.09 12.54
C GLU A 39 10.35 -21.56 11.60
N GLU A 40 9.10 -22.03 11.73
CA GLU A 40 8.00 -21.58 10.88
C GLU A 40 7.64 -20.12 11.15
N PHE A 41 7.69 -19.68 12.42
CA PHE A 41 7.48 -18.27 12.77
C PHE A 41 8.63 -17.39 12.28
N ALA A 42 9.87 -17.86 12.35
CA ALA A 42 11.02 -17.14 11.83
C ALA A 42 10.95 -16.96 10.30
N LEU A 43 10.59 -18.02 9.57
CA LEU A 43 10.39 -17.97 8.11
C LEU A 43 9.24 -17.05 7.73
N SER A 44 8.11 -17.14 8.45
CA SER A 44 6.94 -16.29 8.19
C SER A 44 7.25 -14.81 8.48
N LEU A 45 8.00 -14.51 9.54
CA LEU A 45 8.43 -13.15 9.85
C LEU A 45 9.33 -12.59 8.74
N ALA A 46 10.31 -13.36 8.27
CA ALA A 46 11.21 -12.94 7.20
C ALA A 46 10.45 -12.66 5.88
N GLU A 47 9.44 -13.49 5.55
CA GLU A 47 8.60 -13.25 4.38
C GLU A 47 7.79 -11.94 4.51
N VAL A 48 7.19 -11.70 5.67
CA VAL A 48 6.42 -10.48 5.95
C VAL A 48 7.29 -9.24 5.88
N GLU A 49 8.49 -9.27 6.46
CA GLU A 49 9.43 -8.15 6.43
C GLU A 49 9.89 -7.84 5.00
N LYS A 50 10.12 -8.87 4.17
CA LYS A 50 10.42 -8.69 2.75
C LYS A 50 9.26 -7.99 2.02
N LYS A 51 8.03 -8.45 2.21
CA LYS A 51 6.83 -7.84 1.60
C LYS A 51 6.61 -6.40 2.04
N MET A 52 6.94 -6.07 3.28
CA MET A 52 6.88 -4.71 3.82
C MET A 52 7.83 -3.77 3.06
N VAL A 53 9.09 -4.18 2.87
CA VAL A 53 10.08 -3.41 2.10
C VAL A 53 9.67 -3.24 0.63
N GLU A 54 9.09 -4.28 0.03
CA GLU A 54 8.56 -4.21 -1.34
C GLU A 54 7.39 -3.22 -1.44
N GLN A 55 6.47 -3.24 -0.46
CA GLN A 55 5.35 -2.30 -0.40
C GLN A 55 5.80 -0.86 -0.17
N GLU A 56 6.80 -0.62 0.69
CA GLU A 56 7.36 0.73 0.89
C GLU A 56 7.94 1.30 -0.40
N LYS A 57 8.64 0.48 -1.18
CA LYS A 57 9.15 0.88 -2.50
C LYS A 57 8.02 1.18 -3.48
N ILE A 58 6.92 0.43 -3.45
CA ILE A 58 5.75 0.68 -4.30
C ILE A 58 5.09 2.00 -3.88
N ASN A 59 4.82 2.18 -2.58
CA ASN A 59 4.18 3.36 -2.03
C ASN A 59 4.98 4.66 -2.30
N GLN A 60 6.31 4.61 -2.19
CA GLN A 60 7.16 5.76 -2.53
C GLN A 60 7.08 6.12 -4.03
N ASN A 61 6.85 5.14 -4.90
CA ASN A 61 6.72 5.33 -6.34
C ASN A 61 5.31 5.70 -6.79
N ASP A 62 4.31 5.64 -5.91
CA ASP A 62 2.91 5.94 -6.26
C ASP A 62 2.62 7.44 -6.26
N LEU A 63 3.28 8.22 -5.41
CA LEU A 63 3.00 9.65 -5.33
C LEU A 63 3.31 10.40 -6.65
N PRO A 64 4.49 10.22 -7.29
CA PRO A 64 4.77 10.83 -8.59
C PRO A 64 3.84 10.33 -9.71
N LYS A 65 3.50 9.02 -9.71
CA LYS A 65 2.58 8.42 -10.69
C LYS A 65 1.16 8.98 -10.58
N LEU A 66 0.70 9.21 -9.35
CA LEU A 66 -0.60 9.84 -9.13
C LEU A 66 -0.60 11.25 -9.71
N PHE A 67 0.43 12.05 -9.43
CA PHE A 67 0.59 13.38 -10.00
C PHE A 67 0.63 13.37 -11.53
N GLU A 68 1.35 12.42 -12.14
CA GLU A 68 1.40 12.25 -13.60
C GLU A 68 -0.01 12.06 -14.19
N LYS A 69 -0.82 11.18 -13.58
CA LYS A 69 -2.20 10.93 -14.03
C LYS A 69 -3.10 12.16 -13.88
N TRP A 70 -2.98 12.90 -12.78
CA TRP A 70 -3.73 14.14 -12.58
C TRP A 70 -3.32 15.23 -13.57
N ILE A 71 -2.02 15.37 -13.83
CA ILE A 71 -1.47 16.29 -14.83
C ILE A 71 -1.99 15.94 -16.23
N GLU A 72 -2.01 14.66 -16.61
CA GLU A 72 -2.54 14.20 -17.89
C GLU A 72 -4.02 14.59 -18.08
N VAL A 73 -4.84 14.37 -17.04
CA VAL A 73 -6.27 14.73 -17.06
C VAL A 73 -6.45 16.25 -17.17
N LEU A 74 -5.67 17.04 -16.42
CA LEU A 74 -5.70 18.50 -16.48
C LEU A 74 -5.32 19.01 -17.87
N PHE A 75 -4.28 18.43 -18.48
CA PHE A 75 -3.88 18.78 -19.84
C PHE A 75 -4.98 18.47 -20.85
N LYS A 76 -5.59 17.28 -20.80
CA LYS A 76 -6.71 16.90 -21.68
C LYS A 76 -7.89 17.88 -21.53
N TYR A 77 -8.28 18.20 -20.30
CA TYR A 77 -9.34 19.15 -20.02
C TYR A 77 -9.03 20.56 -20.55
N SER A 78 -7.78 21.04 -20.35
CA SER A 78 -7.36 22.35 -20.84
C SER A 78 -7.36 22.45 -22.36
N SER A 79 -7.02 21.36 -23.06
CA SER A 79 -7.05 21.26 -24.52
C SER A 79 -8.47 21.29 -25.06
N ILE A 80 -9.40 20.57 -24.41
CA ILE A 80 -10.82 20.58 -24.77
C ILE A 80 -11.42 21.98 -24.61
N LYS A 81 -11.17 22.65 -23.48
CA LYS A 81 -11.68 24.02 -23.25
C LYS A 81 -11.18 25.04 -24.27
N LYS A 82 -9.95 24.89 -24.78
CA LYS A 82 -9.42 25.77 -25.83
C LYS A 82 -10.15 25.56 -27.16
N ILE A 83 -10.46 24.31 -27.50
CA ILE A 83 -11.17 23.96 -28.74
C ILE A 83 -12.64 24.41 -28.69
N GLU A 84 -13.31 24.27 -27.54
CA GLU A 84 -14.68 24.78 -27.35
C GLU A 84 -14.74 26.30 -27.57
N LYS A 85 -13.84 27.06 -26.93
CA LYS A 85 -13.78 28.51 -27.14
C LYS A 85 -13.55 28.87 -28.61
N LEU A 86 -12.67 28.16 -29.29
CA LEU A 86 -12.39 28.42 -30.71
C LEU A 86 -13.62 28.16 -31.59
N LYS A 87 -14.38 27.09 -31.31
CA LYS A 87 -15.66 26.82 -31.98
C LYS A 87 -16.67 27.95 -31.77
N ASP A 88 -16.81 28.44 -30.54
CA ASP A 88 -17.73 29.54 -30.23
C ASP A 88 -17.34 30.85 -30.92
N TYR A 89 -16.04 31.10 -31.06
CA TYR A 89 -15.52 32.25 -31.82
C TYR A 89 -15.81 32.12 -33.32
N LEU A 90 -15.65 30.93 -33.89
CA LEU A 90 -15.89 30.67 -35.31
C LEU A 90 -17.38 30.63 -35.67
N ALA A 91 -18.26 30.22 -34.75
CA ALA A 91 -19.71 30.21 -34.95
C ALA A 91 -20.37 31.61 -34.90
N LYS A 92 -19.60 32.65 -34.54
CA LYS A 92 -20.04 34.05 -34.55
C LYS A 92 -19.70 34.82 -35.84
N PHE A 93 -19.04 34.16 -36.79
CA PHE A 93 -18.80 34.65 -38.14
C PHE A 93 -19.70 33.91 -39.13
#